data_AF-A0A6P4ZSG0-F1
#
_entry.id   AF-A0A6P4ZSG0-F1
#
_cell.length_a   1.000
_cell.length_b   1.000
_cell.length_c   1.000
_cell.angle_alpha   90.00
_cell.angle_beta   90.00
_cell.angle_gamma   90.00
#
_symmetry.space_group_name_H-M   'P 1'
#
loop_
_entity.id
_entity.type
_entity.pdbx_description
1 polymer ?
#
loop_
_entity_poly.entity_id
_entity_poly.type
_entity_poly.pdbx_seq_one_letter_code
_entity_poly.pdbx_strand_id
1 'polypeptide(L)'
;MTNSNVRATCEKLGMGYPCLHRGGDGCSNSYFHTPGCVEFNTTSADCYTFSVIANEVCPGVDKAYDCPALDDVFLYHQSWRSGDGAYGLDLQTTSYAVPGAGKYNLWALCAGVFQCMGGGTPVDQIGNYTCDCPKGTTGDRCETGER
;
A
#
# COMPACT_ATOMS: atom_id res chain seq x y z
N MET A 1 -5.75 -15.58 3.52
CA MET A 1 -5.76 -14.39 2.64
C MET A 1 -5.45 -14.76 1.19
N THR A 2 -6.35 -14.41 0.27
CA THR A 2 -6.15 -14.55 -1.18
C THR A 2 -6.04 -13.18 -1.84
N ASN A 3 -5.53 -13.06 -3.07
CA ASN A 3 -5.49 -11.76 -3.77
C ASN A 3 -6.91 -11.19 -3.93
N SER A 4 -7.88 -12.05 -4.24
CA SER A 4 -9.29 -11.67 -4.29
C SER A 4 -9.77 -11.08 -2.95
N ASN A 5 -9.36 -11.66 -1.82
CA ASN A 5 -9.74 -11.16 -0.50
C ASN A 5 -9.05 -9.83 -0.17
N VAL A 6 -7.77 -9.64 -0.50
CA VAL A 6 -7.07 -8.35 -0.31
C VAL A 6 -7.78 -7.25 -1.10
N ARG A 7 -8.02 -7.50 -2.39
CA ARG A 7 -8.70 -6.56 -3.28
C ARG A 7 -10.09 -6.19 -2.75
N ALA A 8 -10.93 -7.18 -2.47
CA ALA A 8 -12.29 -6.95 -1.98
C ALA A 8 -12.30 -6.18 -0.64
N THR A 9 -11.32 -6.43 0.23
CA THR A 9 -11.20 -5.72 1.51
C THR A 9 -10.89 -4.25 1.31
N CYS A 10 -9.89 -3.93 0.49
CA CYS A 10 -9.50 -2.54 0.25
C CYS A 10 -10.58 -1.77 -0.52
N GLU A 11 -11.14 -2.35 -1.58
CA GLU A 11 -12.19 -1.71 -2.38
C GLU A 11 -13.45 -1.42 -1.54
N LYS A 12 -13.82 -2.31 -0.62
CA LYS A 12 -14.95 -2.09 0.30
C LYS A 12 -14.74 -0.90 1.23
N LEU A 13 -13.49 -0.55 1.53
CA LEU A 13 -13.11 0.62 2.32
C LEU A 13 -12.95 1.88 1.44
N GLY A 14 -13.20 1.80 0.13
CA GLY A 14 -12.92 2.88 -0.80
C GLY A 14 -11.42 3.16 -0.97
N MET A 15 -10.57 2.18 -0.65
CA MET A 15 -9.11 2.25 -0.74
C MET A 15 -8.63 1.46 -1.95
N GLY A 16 -7.46 1.82 -2.47
CA GLY A 16 -6.73 0.99 -3.42
C GLY A 16 -5.90 -0.08 -2.71
N TYR A 17 -5.21 -0.90 -3.47
CA TYR A 17 -4.18 -1.82 -2.97
C TYR A 17 -2.83 -1.38 -3.52
N PRO A 18 -1.78 -1.28 -2.70
CA PRO A 18 -0.48 -0.84 -3.17
C PRO A 18 0.14 -1.91 -4.07
N CYS A 19 1.01 -1.45 -4.96
CA CYS A 19 1.86 -2.34 -5.75
C CYS A 19 2.84 -3.11 -4.84
N LEU A 20 3.39 -4.26 -5.28
CA LEU A 20 4.53 -4.88 -4.57
C LEU A 20 5.78 -4.01 -4.65
N HIS A 21 5.97 -3.38 -5.81
CA HIS A 21 7.09 -2.51 -6.09
C HIS A 21 6.61 -1.08 -6.26
N ARG A 22 7.45 -0.13 -5.84
CA ARG A 22 7.23 1.29 -6.15
C ARG A 22 7.18 1.54 -7.66
N GLY A 23 6.45 2.58 -8.06
CA GLY A 23 6.44 3.06 -9.44
C GLY A 23 7.70 3.86 -9.76
N GLY A 24 8.19 3.76 -10.99
CA GLY A 24 9.27 4.61 -11.53
C GLY A 24 10.73 4.18 -11.24
N ASP A 25 11.63 5.08 -11.65
CA ASP A 25 13.03 5.35 -11.25
C ASP A 25 14.02 4.18 -11.01
N GLY A 26 13.80 3.02 -11.63
CA GLY A 26 14.76 1.90 -11.63
C GLY A 26 14.38 0.70 -10.76
N CYS A 27 13.24 0.77 -10.07
CA CYS A 27 12.64 -0.37 -9.36
C CYS A 27 11.56 -1.11 -10.18
N SER A 28 11.15 -0.52 -11.31
CA SER A 28 10.15 -1.07 -12.23
C SER A 28 10.61 -2.35 -12.91
N ASN A 29 10.55 -3.49 -12.21
CA ASN A 29 10.58 -4.80 -12.83
C ASN A 29 9.15 -5.16 -13.28
N SER A 30 8.93 -5.22 -14.60
CA SER A 30 7.62 -5.52 -15.19
C SER A 30 7.03 -6.86 -14.75
N TYR A 31 7.85 -7.81 -14.30
CA TYR A 31 7.38 -9.10 -13.77
C TYR A 31 6.62 -8.97 -12.44
N PHE A 32 6.89 -7.92 -11.67
CA PHE A 32 6.25 -7.68 -10.37
C PHE A 32 5.30 -6.47 -10.41
N HIS A 33 5.17 -5.83 -11.58
CA HIS A 33 4.17 -4.81 -11.81
C HIS A 33 2.79 -5.48 -11.89
N THR A 34 1.88 -5.01 -11.06
CA THR A 34 0.49 -5.44 -11.08
C THR A 34 -0.35 -4.33 -11.70
N PRO A 35 -1.04 -4.54 -12.82
CA PRO A 35 -1.97 -3.55 -13.34
C PRO A 35 -3.06 -3.18 -12.32
N GLY A 36 -3.30 -1.87 -12.15
CA GLY A 36 -4.37 -1.35 -11.29
C GLY A 36 -4.04 -1.26 -9.80
N CYS A 37 -2.80 -1.54 -9.39
CA CYS A 37 -2.34 -1.21 -8.05
C CYS A 37 -1.98 0.28 -7.91
N VAL A 38 -1.97 0.76 -6.67
CA VAL A 38 -1.55 2.12 -6.32
C VAL A 38 -0.02 2.15 -6.23
N GLU A 39 0.59 2.84 -7.17
CA GLU A 39 2.02 3.13 -7.14
C GLU A 39 2.32 4.20 -6.09
N PHE A 40 3.50 4.12 -5.49
CA PHE A 40 4.00 5.11 -4.54
C PHE A 40 5.39 5.53 -4.95
N ASN A 41 5.76 6.76 -4.58
CA ASN A 41 7.11 7.30 -4.76
C ASN A 41 7.74 7.48 -3.37
N THR A 42 9.04 7.25 -3.26
CA THR A 42 9.78 7.40 -2.00
C THR A 42 11.20 7.85 -2.27
N THR A 43 11.81 8.55 -1.32
CA THR A 43 13.23 8.88 -1.35
C THR A 43 14.12 7.69 -0.97
N SER A 44 13.53 6.61 -0.42
CA SER A 44 14.26 5.36 -0.14
C SER A 44 14.76 4.71 -1.42
N ALA A 45 15.93 4.07 -1.36
CA ALA A 45 16.44 3.21 -2.43
C ALA A 45 15.73 1.84 -2.48
N ASP A 46 14.89 1.51 -1.50
CA ASP A 46 14.15 0.26 -1.45
C ASP A 46 13.04 0.20 -2.51
N CYS A 47 12.98 -0.94 -3.21
CA CYS A 47 11.97 -1.16 -4.23
C CYS A 47 10.67 -1.78 -3.70
N TYR A 48 10.73 -2.49 -2.57
CA TYR A 48 9.60 -3.26 -2.04
C TYR A 48 8.76 -2.45 -1.07
N THR A 49 7.45 -2.49 -1.27
CA THR A 49 6.46 -1.79 -0.43
C THR A 49 6.61 -2.08 1.05
N PHE A 50 6.78 -3.35 1.40
CA PHE A 50 6.95 -3.73 2.80
C PHE A 50 8.24 -3.19 3.44
N SER A 51 9.34 -3.12 2.69
CA SER A 51 10.58 -2.53 3.21
C SER A 51 10.41 -1.04 3.47
N VAL A 52 9.79 -0.33 2.52
CA VAL A 52 9.53 1.10 2.66
C VAL A 52 8.62 1.37 3.85
N ILE A 53 7.53 0.62 3.99
CA ILE A 53 6.61 0.79 5.14
C ILE A 53 7.32 0.44 6.45
N ALA A 54 8.08 -0.66 6.51
CA ALA A 54 8.78 -1.08 7.72
C ALA A 54 9.74 0.00 8.24
N ASN A 55 10.46 0.69 7.35
CA ASN A 55 11.36 1.79 7.73
C ASN A 55 10.62 2.93 8.43
N GLU A 56 9.38 3.21 8.04
CA GLU A 56 8.56 4.28 8.62
C GLU A 56 7.86 3.85 9.91
N VAL A 57 7.29 2.64 9.94
CA VAL A 57 6.42 2.20 11.05
C VAL A 57 7.18 1.44 12.15
N CYS A 58 8.38 0.93 11.84
CA CYS A 58 9.22 0.15 12.74
C CYS A 58 10.67 0.67 12.72
N PRO A 59 10.94 1.88 13.23
CA PRO A 59 12.28 2.44 13.19
C PRO A 59 13.29 1.53 13.92
N GLY A 60 14.39 1.22 13.25
CA GLY A 60 15.47 0.37 13.78
C GLY A 60 15.37 -1.12 13.45
N VAL A 61 14.40 -1.55 12.65
CA VAL A 61 14.41 -2.92 12.08
C VAL A 61 15.22 -2.95 10.79
N ASP A 62 16.03 -3.99 10.60
CA ASP A 62 16.85 -4.18 9.39
C ASP A 62 16.06 -4.84 8.25
N LYS A 63 14.97 -5.55 8.58
CA LYS A 63 14.14 -6.31 7.64
C LYS A 63 12.67 -6.11 7.94
N ALA A 64 11.86 -6.04 6.89
CA ALA A 64 10.43 -5.82 7.02
C ALA A 64 9.70 -6.95 7.77
N TYR A 65 10.16 -8.20 7.67
CA TYR A 65 9.57 -9.31 8.43
C TYR A 65 9.87 -9.23 9.93
N ASP A 66 10.82 -8.40 10.38
CA ASP A 66 11.09 -8.18 11.81
C ASP A 66 10.18 -7.08 12.40
N CYS A 67 9.39 -6.41 11.56
CA CYS A 67 8.47 -5.36 11.97
C CYS A 67 7.17 -5.96 12.51
N PRO A 68 6.87 -5.85 13.83
CA PRO A 68 5.67 -6.46 14.40
C PRO A 68 4.37 -5.87 13.85
N ALA A 69 4.40 -4.62 13.38
CA ALA A 69 3.25 -3.97 12.74
C ALA A 69 2.90 -4.55 11.37
N LEU A 70 3.81 -5.33 10.77
CA LEU A 70 3.61 -5.98 9.47
C LEU A 70 3.41 -7.50 9.59
N ASP A 71 3.34 -8.04 10.82
CA ASP A 71 3.06 -9.45 11.01
C ASP A 71 1.65 -9.80 10.52
N ASP A 72 1.54 -10.92 9.80
CA ASP A 72 0.31 -11.38 9.16
C ASP A 72 -0.33 -10.36 8.19
N VAL A 73 0.43 -9.41 7.66
CA VAL A 73 -0.03 -8.43 6.66
C VAL A 73 0.23 -8.93 5.24
N PHE A 74 -0.77 -8.83 4.38
CA PHE A 74 -0.76 -9.34 3.00
C PHE A 74 -1.12 -8.26 1.99
N LEU A 75 -0.31 -8.14 0.93
CA LEU A 75 -0.61 -7.31 -0.24
C LEU A 75 -1.10 -8.15 -1.42
N TYR A 76 -1.70 -7.46 -2.39
CA TYR A 76 -2.09 -8.04 -3.66
C TYR A 76 -0.86 -8.24 -4.55
N HIS A 77 -0.72 -9.43 -5.15
CA HIS A 77 0.31 -9.74 -6.13
C HIS A 77 -0.23 -10.61 -7.25
N GLN A 78 -0.42 -10.04 -8.43
CA GLN A 78 -0.90 -10.82 -9.58
C GLN A 78 0.13 -11.88 -9.98
N SER A 79 -0.33 -13.07 -10.34
CA SER A 79 0.51 -14.13 -10.93
C SER A 79 1.61 -14.71 -10.02
N TRP A 80 1.55 -14.51 -8.70
CA TRP A 80 2.49 -15.16 -7.80
C TRP A 80 2.03 -16.59 -7.44
N ARG A 81 2.82 -17.58 -7.89
CA ARG A 81 2.54 -19.03 -7.79
C ARG A 81 1.26 -19.41 -8.53
N SER A 82 1.02 -20.71 -8.69
CA SER A 82 -0.11 -21.26 -9.48
C SER A 82 -1.49 -21.11 -8.82
N GLY A 83 -1.68 -20.18 -7.88
CA GLY A 83 -2.93 -20.02 -7.12
C GLY A 83 -3.22 -18.59 -6.69
N ASP A 84 -4.36 -18.37 -6.02
CA ASP A 84 -4.83 -17.03 -5.61
C ASP A 84 -4.18 -16.54 -4.29
N GLY A 85 -2.99 -17.02 -3.94
CA GLY A 85 -2.32 -16.61 -2.69
C GLY A 85 -1.87 -15.16 -2.73
N ALA A 86 -2.28 -14.36 -1.75
CA ALA A 86 -1.77 -12.99 -1.58
C ALA A 86 -0.33 -13.00 -1.03
N TYR A 87 0.38 -11.89 -1.19
CA TYR A 87 1.76 -11.76 -0.72
C TYR A 87 1.85 -11.30 0.72
N GLY A 88 2.28 -12.17 1.63
CA GLY A 88 2.39 -11.83 3.05
C GLY A 88 3.81 -11.78 3.61
N LEU A 89 3.94 -11.01 4.68
CA LEU A 89 4.99 -11.17 5.68
C LEU A 89 4.45 -11.99 6.85
N ASP A 90 5.31 -12.83 7.41
CA ASP A 90 5.00 -13.70 8.54
C ASP A 90 6.23 -13.71 9.45
N LEU A 91 6.13 -13.00 10.58
CA LEU A 91 7.20 -12.83 11.57
C LEU A 91 7.57 -14.18 12.19
N GLN A 92 6.60 -15.08 12.34
CA GLN A 92 6.77 -16.37 13.00
C GLN A 92 7.63 -17.34 12.17
N THR A 93 7.66 -17.15 10.84
CA THR A 93 8.49 -17.92 9.91
C THR A 93 9.71 -17.14 9.40
N THR A 94 9.90 -15.88 9.80
CA THR A 94 10.98 -14.99 9.32
C THR A 94 11.09 -14.95 7.79
N SER A 95 9.93 -15.00 7.10
CA SER A 95 9.87 -15.24 5.66
C SER A 95 9.18 -14.12 4.91
N TYR A 96 9.81 -13.71 3.80
CA TYR A 96 9.13 -12.98 2.74
C TYR A 96 8.28 -13.94 1.93
N ALA A 97 7.18 -13.43 1.40
CA ALA A 97 6.42 -14.16 0.41
C ALA A 97 5.84 -15.48 0.98
N VAL A 98 5.07 -15.36 2.07
CA VAL A 98 4.26 -16.46 2.59
C VAL A 98 2.89 -16.48 1.90
N PRO A 99 2.41 -17.64 1.40
CA PRO A 99 1.07 -17.74 0.82
C PRO A 99 0.02 -17.66 1.92
N GLY A 100 -0.95 -16.76 1.74
CA GLY A 100 -2.04 -16.58 2.71
C GLY A 100 -3.19 -17.58 2.55
N ALA A 101 -3.27 -18.34 1.45
CA ALA A 101 -4.39 -19.24 1.19
C ALA A 101 -4.50 -20.34 2.27
N GLY A 102 -5.70 -20.53 2.83
CA GLY A 102 -5.94 -21.50 3.90
C GLY A 102 -5.54 -21.04 5.31
N LYS A 103 -4.98 -19.83 5.47
CA LYS A 103 -4.68 -19.21 6.78
C LYS A 103 -5.77 -18.21 7.21
N TYR A 104 -5.95 -18.05 8.53
CA TYR A 104 -6.91 -17.16 9.19
C TYR A 104 -6.18 -16.13 10.07
N ASN A 105 -6.89 -15.09 10.56
CA ASN A 105 -6.33 -13.97 11.34
C ASN A 105 -5.27 -13.15 10.60
N LEU A 106 -5.51 -12.87 9.31
CA LEU A 106 -4.58 -12.12 8.46
C LEU A 106 -5.15 -10.76 8.08
N TRP A 107 -4.27 -9.80 7.77
CA TRP A 107 -4.60 -8.43 7.42
C TRP A 107 -4.33 -8.13 5.95
N ALA A 108 -5.16 -7.28 5.36
CA ALA A 108 -4.96 -6.78 3.99
C ALA A 108 -4.26 -5.42 4.05
N LEU A 109 -3.16 -5.28 3.30
CA LEU A 109 -2.50 -3.99 3.12
C LEU A 109 -3.26 -3.20 2.06
N CYS A 110 -3.79 -2.04 2.46
CA CYS A 110 -4.52 -1.13 1.59
C CYS A 110 -3.80 0.21 1.48
N ALA A 111 -3.96 0.87 0.33
CA ALA A 111 -3.42 2.18 0.04
C ALA A 111 -4.56 3.19 -0.02
N GLY A 112 -4.44 4.26 0.76
CA GLY A 112 -5.38 5.37 0.67
C GLY A 112 -5.28 6.01 -0.71
N VAL A 113 -6.37 6.00 -1.48
CA VAL A 113 -6.48 6.81 -2.70
C VAL A 113 -7.00 8.19 -2.29
N PHE A 114 -6.08 9.05 -1.88
CA PHE A 114 -6.41 10.40 -1.50
C PHE A 114 -6.62 11.26 -2.75
N GLN A 115 -7.85 11.70 -2.96
CA GLN A 115 -8.24 12.51 -4.11
C GLN A 115 -8.77 13.86 -3.62
N CYS A 116 -8.20 14.94 -4.13
CA CYS A 116 -8.69 16.28 -3.89
C CYS A 116 -9.93 16.55 -4.75
N MET A 117 -10.99 17.01 -4.11
CA MET A 117 -12.19 17.54 -4.75
C MET A 117 -11.99 19.01 -5.10
N GLY A 118 -13.00 19.65 -5.69
CA GLY A 118 -13.02 21.10 -5.89
C GLY A 118 -11.89 21.67 -6.79
N GLY A 119 -11.15 20.82 -7.50
CA GLY A 119 -9.96 21.23 -8.26
C GLY A 119 -8.69 21.40 -7.41
N GLY A 120 -8.65 20.88 -6.18
CA GLY A 120 -7.47 20.89 -5.32
C GLY A 120 -6.32 20.02 -5.84
N THR A 121 -5.10 20.36 -5.42
CA THR A 121 -3.89 19.60 -5.75
C THR A 121 -3.48 18.72 -4.57
N PRO A 122 -3.31 17.40 -4.75
CA PRO A 122 -2.81 16.53 -3.68
C PRO A 122 -1.40 16.94 -3.24
N VAL A 123 -1.21 17.05 -1.93
CA VAL A 123 0.07 17.31 -1.30
C VAL A 123 0.39 16.11 -0.41
N ASP A 124 1.42 15.38 -0.81
CA ASP A 124 2.01 14.29 -0.03
C ASP A 124 2.80 14.87 1.16
N GLN A 125 2.53 14.38 2.36
CA GLN A 125 3.25 14.74 3.58
C GLN A 125 3.65 13.47 4.32
N ILE A 126 4.72 13.56 5.12
CA ILE A 126 5.15 12.43 5.95
C ILE A 126 4.03 12.11 6.96
N GLY A 127 3.42 10.94 6.82
CA GLY A 127 2.35 10.46 7.68
C GLY A 127 0.96 11.08 7.43
N ASN A 128 0.78 11.92 6.40
CA ASN A 128 -0.51 12.52 6.07
C ASN A 128 -0.64 12.84 4.58
N TYR A 129 -1.87 12.87 4.06
CA TYR A 129 -2.17 13.42 2.74
C TYR A 129 -3.12 14.61 2.92
N THR A 130 -2.77 15.74 2.31
CA THR A 130 -3.58 16.97 2.38
C THR A 130 -3.86 17.50 0.99
N CYS A 131 -4.85 18.37 0.83
CA CYS A 131 -5.10 19.08 -0.42
C CYS A 131 -4.74 20.54 -0.31
N ASP A 132 -4.05 21.07 -1.32
CA ASP A 132 -3.98 22.51 -1.55
C ASP A 132 -5.26 22.94 -2.27
N CYS A 133 -6.14 23.65 -1.54
CA CYS A 133 -7.47 24.00 -2.01
C CYS A 133 -7.48 25.33 -2.77
N PRO A 134 -8.05 25.39 -3.99
CA PRO A 134 -8.23 26.64 -4.69
C PRO A 134 -9.19 27.55 -3.93
N LYS A 135 -9.04 28.86 -4.15
CA LYS A 135 -9.86 29.88 -3.50
C LYS A 135 -11.35 29.59 -3.68
N GLY A 136 -12.10 29.64 -2.58
CA GLY A 136 -13.53 29.34 -2.55
C GLY A 136 -13.84 27.85 -2.31
N THR A 137 -12.83 27.01 -2.03
CA THR A 137 -13.02 25.64 -1.55
C THR A 137 -12.24 25.41 -0.26
N THR A 138 -12.77 24.57 0.62
CA THR A 138 -12.23 24.24 1.95
C THR A 138 -12.54 22.79 2.33
N GLY A 139 -11.95 22.31 3.43
CA GLY A 139 -12.01 20.90 3.87
C GLY A 139 -10.73 20.14 3.53
N ASP A 140 -10.51 19.01 4.19
CA ASP A 140 -9.27 18.23 4.03
C ASP A 140 -9.07 17.75 2.58
N ARG A 141 -10.18 17.60 1.84
CA ARG A 141 -10.20 17.22 0.43
C ARG A 141 -10.78 18.31 -0.47
N CYS A 142 -10.88 19.56 0.00
CA CYS A 142 -11.51 20.66 -0.75
C CYS A 142 -12.97 20.35 -1.20
N GLU A 143 -13.69 19.58 -0.39
CA GLU A 143 -15.05 19.12 -0.68
C GLU A 143 -16.13 20.18 -0.39
N THR A 144 -15.78 21.23 0.37
CA THR A 144 -16.72 22.29 0.76
C THR A 144 -16.48 23.54 -0.08
N GLY A 145 -17.45 23.90 -0.93
CA GLY A 145 -17.43 25.16 -1.67
C GLY A 145 -18.05 26.31 -0.87
N GLU A 146 -17.41 27.48 -0.88
CA GLU A 146 -18.02 28.73 -0.41
C GLU A 146 -19.03 29.20 -1.48
N ARG A 147 -20.28 29.40 -1.08
CA ARG A 147 -21.41 29.72 -1.95
C ARG A 147 -21.68 31.22 -2.03
#